data_AF-A0A7W8VBR7-F1
#
_entry.id   AF-A0A7W8VBR7-F1
#
_cell.length_a   1.000
_cell.length_b   1.000
_cell.length_c   1.000
_cell.angle_alpha   90.00
_cell.angle_beta   90.00
_cell.angle_gamma   90.00
#
_symmetry.space_group_name_H-M   'P 1'
#
loop_
_entity.id
_entity.type
_entity.pdbx_description
1 polymer ?
#
loop_
_entity_poly.entity_id
_entity_poly.type
_entity_poly.pdbx_seq_one_letter_code
_entity_poly.pdbx_strand_id
1 'polypeptide(L)'
;MSPAKTIRAPFACALSAALAVSACATGRHVDLDDVFAHQEEWPLVADPEEATGELCADEPGCVQAYTTAGADFLRFGSEEEAERAAAAAGDPVHRSGTTVIRFTDDSLIPEEREAVADWFDYNFVADTDLDEVFAEEVTGFYLQSDPREATGELCGEEFDCVQAYTTDQADYLRFESPEQAGDAAARIGADAHLSNYIVVRFTDPELTGEQRAKIAESIDGIHDSDAG
;
A
#
# COMPACT_ATOMS: atom_id res chain seq x y z
N MET A 1 41.64 67.22 1.91
CA MET A 1 42.51 66.10 1.48
C MET A 1 42.36 64.99 2.51
N SER A 2 41.92 63.81 2.04
CA SER A 2 41.56 62.56 2.74
C SER A 2 42.62 61.98 3.71
N PRO A 3 42.36 60.87 4.47
CA PRO A 3 41.10 60.16 4.77
C PRO A 3 40.90 59.79 6.26
N ALA A 4 39.71 59.21 6.49
CA ALA A 4 39.17 58.56 7.68
C ALA A 4 39.90 57.28 8.16
N LYS A 5 39.64 56.89 9.42
CA LYS A 5 39.85 55.52 9.93
C LYS A 5 38.62 55.01 10.67
N THR A 6 38.10 53.92 10.11
CA THR A 6 37.07 52.93 10.47
C THR A 6 37.06 52.47 11.92
N ILE A 7 35.88 52.25 12.54
CA ILE A 7 35.41 50.98 13.14
C ILE A 7 33.85 50.97 13.11
N ARG A 8 33.25 50.05 12.35
CA ARG A 8 31.83 49.65 12.45
C ARG A 8 31.81 48.24 13.05
N ALA A 9 30.97 48.01 14.06
CA ALA A 9 30.54 46.68 14.46
C ALA A 9 29.24 46.33 13.70
N PRO A 10 29.10 45.14 13.10
CA PRO A 10 27.84 44.64 12.59
C PRO A 10 27.17 43.76 13.66
N PHE A 11 25.84 43.75 13.73
CA PHE A 11 25.04 42.53 13.94
C PHE A 11 23.57 42.94 13.77
N ALA A 12 23.12 42.91 12.52
CA ALA A 12 21.74 42.69 12.17
C ALA A 12 21.65 41.25 11.70
N CYS A 13 20.82 40.43 12.35
CA CYS A 13 20.21 39.23 11.77
C CYS A 13 19.25 38.64 12.80
N ALA A 14 17.96 38.89 12.61
CA ALA A 14 16.90 38.01 13.07
C ALA A 14 15.91 37.89 11.90
N LEU A 15 16.31 37.11 10.89
CA LEU A 15 15.37 36.58 9.91
C LEU A 15 14.68 35.41 10.61
N SER A 16 13.40 35.59 10.95
CA SER A 16 12.54 34.49 11.34
C SER A 16 12.31 33.61 10.11
N ALA A 17 12.95 32.44 10.06
CA ALA A 17 12.60 31.39 9.11
C ALA A 17 11.26 30.80 9.56
N ALA A 18 10.21 31.01 8.76
CA ALA A 18 8.99 30.25 8.87
C ALA A 18 9.31 28.81 8.47
N LEU A 19 9.26 27.89 9.44
CA LEU A 19 9.26 26.45 9.19
C LEU A 19 7.97 26.13 8.43
N ALA A 20 8.06 25.97 7.12
CA ALA A 20 7.06 25.21 6.38
C ALA A 20 7.15 23.78 6.90
N VAL A 21 6.18 23.38 7.72
CA VAL A 21 5.94 21.98 8.03
C VAL A 21 5.49 21.36 6.71
N SER A 22 6.44 20.80 5.98
CA SER A 22 6.14 19.86 4.90
C SER A 22 5.41 18.72 5.58
N ALA A 23 4.08 18.69 5.44
CA ALA A 23 3.34 17.47 5.66
C ALA A 23 3.91 16.50 4.63
N CYS A 24 4.80 15.60 5.08
CA CYS A 24 5.09 14.39 4.35
C CYS A 24 3.76 13.65 4.30
N ALA A 25 3.02 13.83 3.21
CA ALA A 25 2.10 12.81 2.78
C ALA A 25 3.00 11.62 2.41
N THR A 26 3.28 10.76 3.38
CA THR A 26 3.78 9.41 3.15
C THR A 26 2.62 8.66 2.49
N GLY A 27 2.42 8.92 1.20
CA GLY A 27 1.56 8.09 0.37
C GLY A 27 2.14 6.69 0.38
N ARG A 28 1.30 5.70 0.69
CA ARG A 28 1.66 4.28 0.65
C ARG A 28 2.44 3.97 -0.62
N HIS A 29 3.63 3.41 -0.45
CA HIS A 29 4.52 3.11 -1.55
C HIS A 29 4.26 1.66 -2.00
N VAL A 30 3.73 1.51 -3.22
CA VAL A 30 3.70 0.21 -3.91
C VAL A 30 5.10 -0.16 -4.32
N ASP A 31 5.53 -1.39 -4.02
CA ASP A 31 6.70 -1.98 -4.66
C ASP A 31 6.23 -2.91 -5.79
N LEU A 32 6.59 -2.60 -7.04
CA LEU A 32 6.21 -3.46 -8.17
C LEU A 32 6.91 -4.82 -8.12
N ASP A 33 8.07 -4.92 -7.46
CA ASP A 33 8.77 -6.19 -7.27
C ASP A 33 7.88 -7.14 -6.45
N ASP A 34 7.22 -6.64 -5.40
CA ASP A 34 6.30 -7.44 -4.58
C ASP A 34 5.03 -7.82 -5.34
N VAL A 35 4.48 -6.90 -6.14
CA VAL A 35 3.30 -7.15 -6.99
C VAL A 35 3.57 -8.29 -7.95
N PHE A 36 4.72 -8.30 -8.62
CA PHE A 36 5.06 -9.30 -9.62
C PHE A 36 5.71 -10.57 -9.04
N ALA A 37 6.26 -10.53 -7.82
CA ALA A 37 6.83 -11.71 -7.15
C ALA A 37 5.76 -12.72 -6.68
N HIS A 38 4.54 -12.27 -6.40
CA HIS A 38 3.46 -13.09 -5.86
C HIS A 38 2.43 -13.53 -6.90
N GLN A 39 2.68 -13.31 -8.19
CA GLN A 39 1.73 -13.68 -9.24
C GLN A 39 1.73 -15.19 -9.48
N GLU A 40 0.59 -15.82 -9.20
CA GLU A 40 0.19 -17.00 -9.97
C GLU A 40 -0.02 -16.57 -11.42
N GLU A 41 0.46 -17.35 -12.39
CA GLU A 41 0.54 -17.02 -13.82
C GLU A 41 -0.79 -16.49 -14.40
N TRP A 42 -1.08 -15.20 -14.24
CA TRP A 42 -2.28 -14.59 -14.81
C TRP A 42 -2.00 -14.18 -16.25
N PRO A 43 -2.69 -14.76 -17.25
CA PRO A 43 -2.25 -14.67 -18.66
C PRO A 43 -2.15 -13.26 -19.23
N LEU A 44 -2.88 -12.28 -18.69
CA LEU A 44 -2.91 -10.90 -19.18
C LEU A 44 -1.71 -10.06 -18.73
N VAL A 45 -0.99 -10.49 -17.69
CA VAL A 45 0.20 -9.81 -17.13
C VAL A 45 1.37 -10.78 -16.97
N ALA A 46 1.36 -11.86 -17.76
CA ALA A 46 2.40 -12.89 -17.73
C ALA A 46 3.76 -12.35 -18.17
N ASP A 47 4.82 -13.03 -17.69
CA ASP A 47 6.22 -12.73 -17.99
C ASP A 47 6.60 -11.25 -17.77
N PRO A 48 6.33 -10.66 -16.59
CA PRO A 48 6.68 -9.27 -16.33
C PRO A 48 8.20 -9.08 -16.33
N GLU A 49 8.67 -8.08 -17.09
CA GLU A 49 10.09 -7.71 -17.18
C GLU A 49 10.33 -6.38 -16.47
N GLU A 50 11.35 -6.33 -15.61
CA GLU A 50 11.78 -5.06 -15.01
C GLU A 50 12.32 -4.14 -16.11
N ALA A 51 11.69 -2.99 -16.28
CA ALA A 51 11.97 -2.03 -17.35
C ALA A 51 12.23 -0.61 -16.82
N THR A 52 12.55 -0.47 -15.53
CA THR A 52 12.80 0.81 -14.85
C THR A 52 13.75 1.71 -15.64
N GLY A 53 14.88 1.17 -16.09
CA GLY A 53 15.89 1.96 -16.79
C GLY A 53 15.44 2.52 -18.13
N GLU A 54 14.55 1.84 -18.84
CA GLU A 54 14.02 2.27 -20.14
C GLU A 54 12.80 3.17 -19.97
N LEU A 55 11.79 2.69 -19.24
CA LEU A 55 10.50 3.38 -19.11
C LEU A 55 10.57 4.62 -18.21
N CYS A 56 11.40 4.61 -17.15
CA CYS A 56 11.55 5.78 -16.29
C CYS A 56 12.55 6.82 -16.82
N ALA A 57 13.27 6.56 -17.92
CA ALA A 57 14.34 7.45 -18.39
C ALA A 57 13.84 8.86 -18.72
N ASP A 58 12.65 8.95 -19.29
CA ASP A 58 12.02 10.19 -19.75
C ASP A 58 10.77 10.57 -18.92
N GLU A 59 10.54 9.90 -17.79
CA GLU A 59 9.35 10.07 -16.94
C GLU A 59 9.72 10.69 -15.59
N PRO A 60 9.59 12.02 -15.42
CA PRO A 60 9.97 12.68 -14.19
C PRO A 60 9.20 12.13 -12.99
N GLY A 61 9.94 11.67 -11.97
CA GLY A 61 9.37 11.12 -10.74
C GLY A 61 9.05 9.62 -10.81
N CYS A 62 9.25 8.97 -11.96
CA CYS A 62 9.19 7.51 -12.08
C CYS A 62 10.37 6.90 -11.31
N VAL A 63 10.08 5.96 -10.42
CA VAL A 63 11.07 5.32 -9.53
C VAL A 63 11.22 3.82 -9.80
N GLN A 64 10.25 3.20 -10.46
CA GLN A 64 10.24 1.77 -10.79
C GLN A 64 9.31 1.56 -11.98
N ALA A 65 9.65 0.63 -12.87
CA ALA A 65 8.75 0.24 -13.94
C ALA A 65 8.90 -1.22 -14.35
N TYR A 66 7.80 -1.81 -14.78
CA TYR A 66 7.71 -3.14 -15.36
C TYR A 66 6.96 -3.07 -16.68
N THR A 67 7.27 -3.99 -17.60
CA THR A 67 6.56 -4.14 -18.87
C THR A 67 6.09 -5.58 -19.03
N THR A 68 4.95 -5.74 -19.68
CA THR A 68 4.41 -7.04 -20.13
C THR A 68 4.09 -6.95 -21.61
N ALA A 69 3.56 -8.03 -22.19
CA ALA A 69 3.17 -8.04 -23.59
C ALA A 69 2.07 -7.01 -23.95
N GLY A 70 1.30 -6.50 -22.97
CA GLY A 70 0.16 -5.62 -23.24
C GLY A 70 0.05 -4.36 -22.37
N ALA A 71 0.93 -4.19 -21.37
CA ALA A 71 0.90 -3.04 -20.48
C ALA A 71 2.28 -2.70 -19.91
N ASP A 72 2.52 -1.40 -19.74
CA ASP A 72 3.61 -0.86 -18.93
C ASP A 72 3.07 -0.39 -17.58
N PHE A 73 3.74 -0.77 -16.50
CA PHE A 73 3.43 -0.40 -15.13
C PHE A 73 4.51 0.54 -14.64
N LEU A 74 4.17 1.82 -14.41
CA LEU A 74 5.11 2.85 -13.97
C LEU A 74 4.72 3.33 -12.58
N ARG A 75 5.62 3.17 -11.62
CA ARG A 75 5.44 3.65 -10.24
C ARG A 75 6.20 4.96 -10.04
N PHE A 76 5.53 5.90 -9.38
CA PHE A 76 6.05 7.23 -9.10
C PHE A 76 6.35 7.43 -7.60
N GLY A 77 7.17 8.44 -7.29
CA GLY A 77 7.48 8.82 -5.92
C GLY A 77 6.29 9.38 -5.13
N SER A 78 5.25 9.84 -5.83
CA SER A 78 4.03 10.41 -5.24
C SER A 78 2.81 10.25 -6.14
N GLU A 79 1.62 10.33 -5.55
CA GLU A 79 0.36 10.31 -6.30
C GLU A 79 0.22 11.50 -7.24
N GLU A 80 0.71 12.67 -6.85
CA GLU A 80 0.68 13.87 -7.69
C GLU A 80 1.53 13.68 -8.96
N GLU A 81 2.65 12.98 -8.85
CA GLU A 81 3.48 12.62 -10.00
C GLU A 81 2.80 11.58 -10.89
N ALA A 82 2.17 10.55 -10.31
CA ALA A 82 1.41 9.55 -11.04
C ALA A 82 0.21 10.17 -11.78
N GLU A 83 -0.55 11.08 -11.14
CA GLU A 83 -1.67 11.79 -11.77
C GLU A 83 -1.20 12.62 -12.97
N ARG A 84 -0.09 13.35 -12.80
CA ARG A 84 0.49 14.15 -13.86
C ARG A 84 0.96 13.28 -15.03
N ALA A 85 1.58 12.14 -14.75
CA ALA A 85 2.04 11.19 -15.74
C ALA A 85 0.87 10.52 -16.49
N ALA A 86 -0.18 10.12 -15.78
CA ALA A 86 -1.39 9.57 -16.40
C ALA A 86 -2.06 10.59 -17.33
N ALA A 87 -2.20 11.84 -16.90
CA ALA A 87 -2.75 12.91 -17.73
C ALA A 87 -1.91 13.21 -18.98
N ALA A 88 -0.59 12.95 -18.93
CA ALA A 88 0.33 13.17 -20.04
C ALA A 88 0.41 11.99 -21.02
N ALA A 89 0.20 10.75 -20.54
CA ALA A 89 0.33 9.53 -21.34
C ALA A 89 -0.75 9.40 -22.43
N GLY A 90 -1.97 9.90 -22.17
CA GLY A 90 -3.12 9.76 -23.07
C GLY A 90 -3.80 8.39 -22.96
N ASP A 91 -5.01 8.27 -23.52
CA ASP A 91 -5.79 7.03 -23.46
C ASP A 91 -5.22 5.94 -24.40
N PRO A 92 -5.21 4.65 -23.99
CA PRO A 92 -5.77 4.12 -22.76
C PRO A 92 -4.74 4.06 -21.62
N VAL A 93 -5.08 4.66 -20.48
CA VAL A 93 -4.26 4.67 -19.27
C VAL A 93 -5.15 4.43 -18.05
N HIS A 94 -4.67 3.64 -17.09
CA HIS A 94 -5.27 3.50 -15.77
C HIS A 94 -4.32 4.06 -14.71
N ARG A 95 -4.85 4.61 -13.62
CA ARG A 95 -4.05 5.06 -12.48
C ARG A 95 -4.59 4.45 -11.20
N SER A 96 -3.68 3.83 -10.45
CA SER A 96 -3.94 3.24 -9.15
C SER A 96 -2.93 3.78 -8.14
N GLY A 97 -3.35 4.72 -7.29
CA GLY A 97 -2.48 5.42 -6.34
C GLY A 97 -1.24 6.06 -7.00
N THR A 98 -0.06 5.58 -6.63
CA THR A 98 1.24 6.04 -7.17
C THR A 98 1.64 5.34 -8.49
N THR A 99 0.80 4.46 -9.03
CA THR A 99 1.12 3.66 -10.22
C THR A 99 0.24 4.06 -11.40
N VAL A 100 0.84 4.09 -12.58
CA VAL A 100 0.19 4.33 -13.87
C VAL A 100 0.37 3.08 -14.73
N ILE A 101 -0.73 2.56 -15.26
CA ILE A 101 -0.74 1.45 -16.22
C ILE A 101 -1.01 2.04 -17.59
N ARG A 102 -0.04 1.92 -18.50
CA ARG A 102 -0.18 2.35 -19.89
C ARG A 102 -0.42 1.12 -20.75
N PHE A 103 -1.51 1.10 -21.49
CA PHE A 103 -1.79 0.04 -22.43
C PHE A 103 -1.09 0.36 -23.75
N THR A 104 0.08 -0.23 -23.94
CA THR A 104 1.09 0.20 -24.93
C THR A 104 0.74 -0.16 -26.37
N ASP A 105 -0.20 -1.08 -26.57
CA ASP A 105 -0.69 -1.46 -27.89
C ASP A 105 -2.15 -1.97 -27.88
N ASP A 106 -2.59 -2.42 -29.06
CA ASP A 106 -3.89 -3.05 -29.27
C ASP A 106 -3.87 -4.57 -29.04
N SER A 107 -2.86 -5.09 -28.32
CA SER A 107 -2.81 -6.53 -27.98
C SER A 107 -3.90 -6.89 -26.97
N LEU A 108 -4.29 -5.95 -26.10
CA LEU A 108 -5.41 -6.08 -25.18
C LEU A 108 -6.65 -5.37 -25.74
N ILE A 109 -7.77 -6.09 -25.77
CA ILE A 109 -9.08 -5.49 -26.04
C ILE A 109 -9.55 -4.65 -24.83
N PRO A 110 -10.53 -3.74 -24.98
CA PRO A 110 -11.00 -2.91 -23.86
C PRO A 110 -11.38 -3.70 -22.61
N GLU A 111 -12.04 -4.84 -22.76
CA GLU A 111 -12.41 -5.72 -21.65
C GLU A 111 -11.20 -6.33 -20.93
N GLU A 112 -10.12 -6.64 -21.65
CA GLU A 112 -8.87 -7.16 -21.06
C GLU A 112 -8.09 -6.04 -20.36
N ARG A 113 -8.13 -4.82 -20.89
CA ARG A 113 -7.53 -3.64 -20.24
C ARG A 113 -8.22 -3.34 -18.91
N GLU A 114 -9.55 -3.39 -18.89
CA GLU A 114 -10.35 -3.27 -17.67
C GLU A 114 -10.00 -4.38 -16.67
N ALA A 115 -9.92 -5.63 -17.11
CA ALA A 115 -9.48 -6.73 -16.25
C ALA A 115 -8.09 -6.49 -15.65
N VAL A 116 -7.12 -5.98 -16.42
CA VAL A 116 -5.77 -5.67 -15.92
C VAL A 116 -5.79 -4.53 -14.91
N ALA A 117 -6.58 -3.48 -15.16
CA ALA A 117 -6.77 -2.39 -14.23
C ALA A 117 -7.37 -2.88 -12.92
N ASP A 118 -8.44 -3.66 -13.00
CA ASP A 118 -9.12 -4.28 -11.87
C ASP A 118 -8.18 -5.18 -11.08
N TRP A 119 -7.49 -6.12 -11.74
CA TRP A 119 -6.51 -6.98 -11.08
C TRP A 119 -5.45 -6.17 -10.35
N PHE A 120 -4.94 -5.09 -10.95
CA PHE A 120 -3.93 -4.27 -10.30
C PHE A 120 -4.53 -3.55 -9.09
N ASP A 121 -5.74 -3.01 -9.23
CA ASP A 121 -6.46 -2.36 -8.14
C ASP A 121 -6.77 -3.33 -6.99
N TYR A 122 -7.12 -4.59 -7.27
CA TYR A 122 -7.36 -5.64 -6.28
C TYR A 122 -6.09 -6.02 -5.53
N ASN A 123 -4.99 -6.27 -6.25
CA ASN A 123 -3.68 -6.51 -5.63
C ASN A 123 -3.17 -5.27 -4.87
N PHE A 124 -3.74 -4.09 -5.17
CA PHE A 124 -3.44 -2.80 -4.56
C PHE A 124 -4.57 -2.25 -3.68
N VAL A 125 -5.56 -3.05 -3.25
CA VAL A 125 -6.42 -2.64 -2.13
C VAL A 125 -5.58 -2.72 -0.85
N ALA A 126 -4.66 -1.77 -0.73
CA ALA A 126 -3.89 -1.45 0.46
C ALA A 126 -4.76 -0.74 1.51
N ASP A 127 -6.07 -0.65 1.25
CA ASP A 127 -7.01 0.04 2.13
C ASP A 127 -8.23 -0.81 2.46
N THR A 128 -8.02 -2.08 2.80
CA THR A 128 -8.96 -2.77 3.66
C THR A 128 -9.02 -2.03 5.00
N ASP A 129 -9.95 -1.08 5.09
CA ASP A 129 -10.30 -0.41 6.33
C ASP A 129 -10.98 -1.45 7.21
N LEU A 130 -10.44 -1.70 8.41
CA LEU A 130 -11.04 -2.66 9.32
C LEU A 130 -12.47 -2.21 9.71
N ASP A 131 -12.77 -0.92 9.69
CA ASP A 131 -14.13 -0.42 9.92
C ASP A 131 -15.11 -0.99 8.89
N GLU A 132 -14.71 -1.15 7.63
CA GLU A 132 -15.52 -1.76 6.56
C GLU A 132 -15.63 -3.27 6.76
N VAL A 133 -14.52 -3.95 7.05
CA VAL A 133 -14.48 -5.40 7.33
C VAL A 133 -15.46 -5.79 8.44
N PHE A 134 -15.48 -5.01 9.52
CA PHE A 134 -16.33 -5.25 10.68
C PHE A 134 -17.73 -4.66 10.56
N ALA A 135 -18.00 -3.81 9.56
CA ALA A 135 -19.35 -3.32 9.26
C ALA A 135 -20.19 -4.32 8.45
N GLU A 136 -19.57 -5.24 7.71
CA GLU A 136 -20.29 -6.24 6.94
C GLU A 136 -20.88 -7.35 7.84
N GLU A 137 -22.20 -7.58 7.68
CA GLU A 137 -22.94 -8.56 8.49
C GLU A 137 -22.55 -10.01 8.17
N VAL A 138 -21.91 -10.26 7.01
CA VAL A 138 -21.62 -11.60 6.45
C VAL A 138 -20.23 -12.13 6.85
N THR A 139 -19.17 -11.33 6.72
CA THR A 139 -17.81 -11.66 7.21
C THR A 139 -17.81 -11.94 8.71
N GLY A 140 -18.74 -11.29 9.41
CA GLY A 140 -18.74 -11.35 10.83
C GLY A 140 -19.30 -12.63 11.47
N PHE A 141 -19.85 -13.63 10.78
CA PHE A 141 -20.18 -14.89 11.48
C PHE A 141 -18.94 -15.62 12.05
N TYR A 142 -17.76 -15.43 11.44
CA TYR A 142 -16.48 -15.96 11.93
C TYR A 142 -15.65 -14.93 12.71
N LEU A 143 -15.93 -13.64 12.52
CA LEU A 143 -15.19 -12.52 13.13
C LEU A 143 -15.94 -11.85 14.30
N GLN A 144 -17.24 -12.10 14.52
CA GLN A 144 -18.10 -11.38 15.49
C GLN A 144 -18.32 -12.16 16.79
N SER A 145 -17.34 -12.17 17.67
CA SER A 145 -17.75 -11.97 19.06
C SER A 145 -17.21 -10.63 19.51
N ASP A 146 -18.11 -9.67 19.62
CA ASP A 146 -17.86 -8.33 20.16
C ASP A 146 -16.66 -7.61 19.53
N PRO A 147 -16.68 -7.33 18.22
CA PRO A 147 -15.62 -6.55 17.59
C PRO A 147 -15.57 -5.15 18.21
N ARG A 148 -14.40 -4.78 18.70
CA ARG A 148 -14.16 -3.48 19.33
C ARG A 148 -12.94 -2.84 18.67
N GLU A 149 -13.11 -1.60 18.26
CA GLU A 149 -11.99 -0.75 17.86
C GLU A 149 -11.02 -0.64 19.05
N ALA A 150 -9.76 -0.95 18.80
CA ALA A 150 -8.72 -1.08 19.82
C ALA A 150 -7.37 -0.52 19.34
N THR A 151 -7.36 0.36 18.34
CA THR A 151 -6.14 0.98 17.80
C THR A 151 -5.34 1.64 18.91
N GLY A 152 -5.97 2.43 19.78
CA GLY A 152 -5.25 3.11 20.87
C GLY A 152 -4.65 2.18 21.93
N GLU A 153 -5.14 0.94 22.04
CA GLU A 153 -4.66 -0.06 23.00
C GLU A 153 -3.58 -0.96 22.39
N LEU A 154 -3.82 -1.42 21.15
CA LEU A 154 -2.99 -2.41 20.47
C LEU A 154 -1.92 -1.79 19.56
N CYS A 155 -2.23 -0.66 18.91
CA CYS A 155 -1.30 0.12 18.12
C CYS A 155 -0.61 1.15 19.02
N GLY A 156 0.50 0.72 19.60
CA GLY A 156 1.21 1.44 20.66
C GLY A 156 2.60 0.85 20.87
N GLU A 157 3.00 0.62 22.13
CA GLU A 157 4.37 0.17 22.44
C GLU A 157 4.70 -1.24 21.88
N GLU A 158 3.70 -2.08 21.61
CA GLU A 158 3.90 -3.46 21.16
C GLU A 158 4.01 -3.57 19.63
N PHE A 159 3.13 -2.86 18.91
CA PHE A 159 3.03 -2.87 17.45
C PHE A 159 2.80 -1.46 16.92
N ASP A 160 3.59 -1.06 15.93
CA ASP A 160 3.42 0.20 15.19
C ASP A 160 2.35 0.06 14.09
N CYS A 161 1.17 -0.47 14.44
CA CYS A 161 0.03 -0.56 13.52
C CYS A 161 -0.68 0.80 13.38
N VAL A 162 -1.48 0.98 12.34
CA VAL A 162 -2.29 2.19 12.10
C VAL A 162 -3.76 2.03 12.42
N GLN A 163 -4.21 0.78 12.55
CA GLN A 163 -5.57 0.46 12.96
C GLN A 163 -5.55 -0.91 13.64
N ALA A 164 -6.37 -1.08 14.67
CA ALA A 164 -6.60 -2.38 15.26
C ALA A 164 -8.03 -2.58 15.74
N TYR A 165 -8.47 -3.82 15.64
CA TYR A 165 -9.70 -4.31 16.21
C TYR A 165 -9.40 -5.54 17.07
N THR A 166 -10.19 -5.72 18.12
CA THR A 166 -10.14 -6.90 18.98
C THR A 166 -11.50 -7.58 19.00
N THR A 167 -11.49 -8.90 19.07
CA THR A 167 -12.68 -9.74 19.26
C THR A 167 -12.40 -10.70 20.43
N ASP A 168 -13.37 -11.53 20.81
CA ASP A 168 -13.12 -12.56 21.82
C ASP A 168 -12.07 -13.61 21.37
N GLN A 169 -11.82 -13.73 20.06
CA GLN A 169 -10.98 -14.77 19.47
C GLN A 169 -9.60 -14.28 19.03
N ALA A 170 -9.52 -13.05 18.53
CA ALA A 170 -8.33 -12.55 17.87
C ALA A 170 -8.25 -11.03 17.89
N ASP A 171 -7.03 -10.53 17.75
CA ASP A 171 -6.75 -9.15 17.40
C ASP A 171 -6.39 -9.04 15.93
N TYR A 172 -6.88 -8.00 15.28
CA TYR A 172 -6.67 -7.71 13.88
C TYR A 172 -5.89 -6.40 13.81
N LEU A 173 -4.65 -6.48 13.34
CA LEU A 173 -3.70 -5.38 13.32
C LEU A 173 -3.41 -5.00 11.88
N ARG A 174 -3.64 -3.75 11.50
CA ARG A 174 -3.37 -3.23 10.16
C ARG A 174 -2.15 -2.32 10.15
N PHE A 175 -1.25 -2.51 9.20
CA PHE A 175 0.01 -1.76 9.11
C PHE A 175 0.06 -0.81 7.92
N GLU A 176 1.04 0.09 7.90
CA GLU A 176 1.24 1.00 6.76
C GLU A 176 1.82 0.26 5.56
N SER A 177 2.58 -0.82 5.81
CA SER A 177 3.28 -1.62 4.80
C SER A 177 3.21 -3.13 5.07
N PRO A 178 3.36 -3.97 4.03
CA PRO A 178 3.43 -5.43 4.20
C PRO A 178 4.68 -5.86 4.97
N GLU A 179 5.80 -5.13 4.84
CA GLU A 179 7.03 -5.40 5.59
C GLU A 179 6.80 -5.28 7.10
N GLN A 180 6.16 -4.20 7.56
CA GLN A 180 5.80 -4.01 8.97
C GLN A 180 4.85 -5.11 9.47
N ALA A 181 3.87 -5.51 8.66
CA ALA A 181 2.96 -6.59 8.99
C ALA A 181 3.72 -7.93 9.11
N GLY A 182 4.64 -8.21 8.19
CA GLY A 182 5.52 -9.38 8.22
C GLY A 182 6.40 -9.44 9.47
N ASP A 183 7.01 -8.32 9.84
CA ASP A 183 7.81 -8.20 11.07
C ASP A 183 6.96 -8.44 12.33
N ALA A 184 5.74 -7.90 12.37
CA ALA A 184 4.80 -8.11 13.46
C ALA A 184 4.36 -9.57 13.57
N ALA A 185 3.99 -10.20 12.44
CA ALA A 185 3.62 -11.61 12.39
C ALA A 185 4.78 -12.51 12.84
N ALA A 186 6.01 -12.24 12.40
CA ALA A 186 7.20 -12.97 12.82
C ALA A 186 7.47 -12.82 14.33
N ARG A 187 7.20 -11.65 14.91
CA ARG A 187 7.33 -11.39 16.35
C ARG A 187 6.29 -12.18 17.17
N ILE A 188 5.06 -12.24 16.69
CA ILE A 188 3.96 -12.98 17.34
C ILE A 188 4.18 -14.51 17.22
N GLY A 189 4.64 -14.98 16.06
CA GLY A 189 5.01 -16.38 15.84
C GLY A 189 3.80 -17.27 15.50
N ALA A 190 3.68 -18.42 16.14
CA ALA A 190 2.70 -19.46 15.78
C ALA A 190 1.23 -19.05 16.01
N ASP A 191 1.00 -17.95 16.73
CA ASP A 191 -0.32 -17.38 16.96
C ASP A 191 -0.67 -16.26 15.97
N ALA A 192 0.14 -16.04 14.93
CA ALA A 192 -0.15 -15.09 13.87
C ALA A 192 -0.63 -15.76 12.58
N HIS A 193 -1.56 -15.09 11.90
CA HIS A 193 -1.79 -15.23 10.46
C HIS A 193 -1.50 -13.88 9.80
N LEU A 194 -0.74 -13.89 8.71
CA LEU A 194 -0.41 -12.70 7.93
C LEU A 194 -1.20 -12.74 6.62
N SER A 195 -1.96 -11.67 6.37
CA SER A 195 -2.67 -11.44 5.12
C SER A 195 -2.33 -10.03 4.64
N ASN A 196 -1.33 -9.93 3.77
CA ASN A 196 -0.82 -8.68 3.21
C ASN A 196 -0.50 -7.61 4.30
N TYR A 197 -1.33 -6.58 4.45
CA TYR A 197 -1.15 -5.49 5.43
C TYR A 197 -1.76 -5.81 6.81
N ILE A 198 -2.44 -6.94 6.96
CA ILE A 198 -3.20 -7.31 8.16
C ILE A 198 -2.53 -8.51 8.83
N VAL A 199 -2.35 -8.41 10.15
CA VAL A 199 -1.97 -9.53 11.00
C VAL A 199 -3.13 -9.89 11.91
N VAL A 200 -3.53 -11.16 11.87
CA VAL A 200 -4.46 -11.74 12.84
C VAL A 200 -3.64 -12.39 13.95
N ARG A 201 -3.71 -11.85 15.16
CA ARG A 201 -3.15 -12.45 16.37
C ARG A 201 -4.24 -13.25 17.08
N PHE A 202 -4.16 -14.57 17.06
CA PHE A 202 -5.10 -15.44 17.78
C PHE A 202 -4.86 -15.34 19.28
N THR A 203 -5.81 -14.74 20.00
CA THR A 203 -5.71 -14.49 21.45
C THR A 203 -6.40 -15.57 22.27
N ASP A 204 -7.40 -16.26 21.70
CA ASP A 204 -8.10 -17.35 22.36
C ASP A 204 -7.32 -18.68 22.27
N PRO A 205 -6.84 -19.23 23.40
CA PRO A 205 -6.10 -20.49 23.42
C PRO A 205 -7.00 -21.71 23.17
N GLU A 206 -8.33 -21.58 23.23
CA GLU A 206 -9.27 -22.66 22.97
C GLU A 206 -9.56 -22.85 21.48
N LEU A 207 -9.12 -21.91 20.62
CA LEU A 207 -9.24 -22.04 19.18
C LEU A 207 -8.49 -23.27 18.67
N THR A 208 -9.24 -24.17 18.06
CA THR A 208 -8.66 -25.27 17.29
C THR A 208 -7.98 -24.75 16.03
N GLY A 209 -7.04 -25.53 15.48
CA GLY A 209 -6.40 -25.19 14.22
C GLY A 209 -7.39 -25.01 13.05
N GLU A 210 -8.50 -25.75 13.04
CA GLU A 210 -9.57 -25.57 12.04
C GLU A 210 -10.28 -24.22 12.18
N GLN A 211 -10.53 -23.76 13.40
CA GLN A 211 -11.15 -22.44 13.62
C GLN A 211 -10.20 -21.31 13.22
N ARG A 212 -8.90 -21.42 13.58
CA ARG A 212 -7.88 -20.47 13.16
C ARG A 212 -7.80 -20.39 11.63
N ALA A 213 -7.82 -21.53 10.94
CA ALA A 213 -7.81 -21.58 9.49
C ALA A 213 -9.03 -20.89 8.85
N LYS A 214 -10.25 -21.05 9.42
CA LYS A 214 -11.45 -20.37 8.91
C LYS A 214 -11.43 -18.85 9.10
N ILE A 215 -10.88 -18.39 10.22
CA ILE A 215 -10.69 -16.95 10.47
C ILE A 215 -9.67 -16.40 9.46
N ALA A 216 -8.54 -17.10 9.28
CA ALA A 216 -7.52 -16.75 8.29
C ALA A 216 -8.10 -16.68 6.87
N GLU A 217 -8.82 -17.72 6.43
CA GLU A 217 -9.49 -17.78 5.12
C GLU A 217 -10.50 -16.62 4.93
N SER A 218 -11.17 -16.20 6.00
CA SER A 218 -12.11 -15.06 5.91
C SER A 218 -11.36 -13.74 5.67
N ILE A 219 -10.17 -13.58 6.24
CA ILE A 219 -9.33 -12.40 6.02
C ILE A 219 -8.65 -12.44 4.65
N ASP A 220 -8.12 -13.60 4.24
CA ASP A 220 -7.54 -13.80 2.91
C ASP A 220 -8.61 -13.59 1.83
N GLY A 221 -9.83 -14.07 2.08
CA GLY A 221 -10.98 -13.89 1.19
C GLY A 221 -11.36 -12.43 0.98
N ILE A 222 -11.16 -11.54 1.95
CA ILE A 222 -11.40 -10.10 1.75
C ILE A 222 -10.48 -9.52 0.67
N HIS A 223 -9.33 -10.15 0.43
CA HIS A 223 -8.43 -9.80 -0.67
C HIS A 223 -8.73 -10.57 -1.96
N ASP A 224 -9.36 -11.75 -1.89
CA ASP A 224 -9.57 -12.65 -3.05
C ASP A 224 -10.98 -12.62 -3.69
N SER A 225 -11.99 -12.00 -3.06
CA SER A 225 -13.43 -12.30 -3.34
C SER A 225 -14.09 -11.75 -4.61
N ASP A 226 -13.42 -11.05 -5.52
CA ASP A 226 -14.05 -10.59 -6.78
C ASP A 226 -13.62 -11.37 -8.05
N ALA A 227 -12.98 -12.53 -7.89
CA ALA A 227 -12.67 -13.44 -9.01
C ALA A 227 -13.87 -14.28 -9.53
N GLY A 228 -15.10 -13.75 -9.50
CA GLY A 228 -16.34 -14.46 -9.85
C GLY A 228 -17.17 -13.85 -10.97
#